data_AF-A0A844CQL5-F1
#
_entry.id   AF-A0A844CQL5-F1
#
_cell.length_a   1.000
_cell.length_b   1.000
_cell.length_c   1.000
_cell.angle_alpha   90.00
_cell.angle_beta   90.00
_cell.angle_gamma   90.00
#
_symmetry.space_group_name_H-M   'P 1'
#
loop_
_entity.id
_entity.type
_entity.pdbx_description
1 polymer ?
#
loop_
_entity_poly.entity_id
_entity_poly.type
_entity_poly.pdbx_seq_one_letter_code
_entity_poly.pdbx_strand_id
1 'polypeptide(L)'
;MLFEKIKTYFLYIILSVFLITNIFLVKHEFIFKKTFILLFLFLTVVVCFYKKDEFRRIIYYFVYFNNDKLVKKISGGLSLLAWLFFLSSFFLLNIGLVWFARWFILAFIIFVVISGVFTFYDLERGNSVIFSKLKIVFVSGVSLLYFITSTYAASYFMQMSNMDISDSPLLEFGWKIAFFAIYFFMFLQPVSYGIFLLVSNKLKGHQLMTIFGVIMLTSLLLFSVPRWAENFVVVVLDWATSSEWHTSMTCGSLNISDPTERYFGFNTDKYTVYFSNRDGKWGFEEINCIKDDKNQDALKRVLVSQSKMPKWFKE
;
A
#
# COMPACT_ATOMS: atom_id res chain seq x y z
N MET A 1 27.81 -39.55 -2.86
CA MET A 1 27.89 -38.09 -2.62
C MET A 1 26.73 -37.26 -3.19
N LEU A 2 26.58 -37.05 -4.51
CA LEU A 2 25.53 -36.15 -5.04
C LEU A 2 24.12 -36.75 -4.89
N PHE A 3 23.98 -38.05 -5.16
CA PHE A 3 22.74 -38.81 -4.95
C PHE A 3 22.32 -38.91 -3.47
N GLU A 4 23.28 -39.05 -2.55
CA GLU A 4 23.00 -39.03 -1.11
C GLU A 4 22.54 -37.66 -0.64
N LYS A 5 23.16 -36.57 -1.12
CA LYS A 5 22.70 -35.21 -0.83
C LYS A 5 21.28 -34.97 -1.36
N ILE A 6 20.95 -35.46 -2.56
CA ILE A 6 19.59 -35.37 -3.11
C ILE A 6 18.60 -36.14 -2.23
N LYS A 7 18.94 -37.35 -1.78
CA LYS A 7 18.08 -38.18 -0.93
C LYS A 7 17.84 -37.54 0.45
N THR A 8 18.85 -36.87 0.99
CA THR A 8 18.80 -36.19 2.29
C THR A 8 18.04 -34.86 2.24
N TYR A 9 18.14 -34.11 1.14
CA TYR A 9 17.46 -32.80 0.98
C TYR A 9 16.24 -32.84 0.06
N PHE A 10 15.73 -34.03 -0.25
CA PHE A 10 14.67 -34.26 -1.22
C PHE A 10 13.42 -33.39 -1.00
N LEU A 11 12.96 -33.29 0.24
CA LEU A 11 11.81 -32.45 0.61
C LEU A 11 12.06 -30.97 0.28
N TYR A 12 13.24 -30.45 0.64
CA TYR A 12 13.61 -29.06 0.39
C TYR A 12 13.72 -28.78 -1.11
N ILE A 13 14.30 -29.69 -1.88
CA ILE A 13 14.43 -29.57 -3.34
C ILE A 13 13.04 -29.50 -3.97
N ILE A 14 12.14 -30.41 -3.62
CA ILE A 14 10.77 -30.44 -4.18
C ILE A 14 10.00 -29.17 -3.83
N LEU A 15 10.08 -28.72 -2.57
CA LEU A 15 9.47 -27.45 -2.16
C LEU A 15 10.07 -26.28 -2.96
N SER A 16 11.39 -26.19 -3.10
CA SER A 16 12.03 -25.12 -3.87
C SER A 16 11.63 -25.13 -5.36
N VAL A 17 11.61 -26.30 -6.00
CA VAL A 17 11.17 -26.42 -7.40
C VAL A 17 9.70 -26.03 -7.53
N PHE A 18 8.83 -26.44 -6.58
CA PHE A 18 7.44 -26.01 -6.54
C PHE A 18 7.29 -24.49 -6.46
N LEU A 19 8.04 -23.84 -5.56
CA LEU A 19 8.02 -22.39 -5.40
C LEU A 19 8.47 -21.66 -6.66
N ILE A 20 9.63 -22.04 -7.22
CA ILE A 20 10.19 -21.40 -8.42
C ILE A 20 9.24 -21.57 -9.61
N THR A 21 8.72 -22.79 -9.80
CA THR A 21 7.80 -23.10 -10.90
C THR A 21 6.50 -22.32 -10.74
N ASN A 22 5.94 -22.26 -9.54
CA ASN A 22 4.70 -21.52 -9.27
C ASN A 22 4.87 -20.03 -9.59
N ILE A 23 5.99 -19.41 -9.18
CA ILE A 23 6.26 -18.00 -9.49
C ILE A 23 6.50 -17.78 -10.99
N PHE A 24 7.33 -18.62 -11.62
CA PHE A 24 7.70 -18.51 -13.03
C PHE A 24 6.48 -18.64 -13.96
N LEU A 25 5.58 -19.56 -13.63
CA LEU A 25 4.42 -19.84 -14.45
C LEU A 25 3.37 -18.74 -14.45
N VAL A 26 3.37 -17.80 -13.47
CA VAL A 26 2.37 -16.72 -13.39
C VAL A 26 2.26 -15.95 -14.72
N LYS A 27 3.41 -15.64 -15.35
CA LYS A 27 3.47 -14.84 -16.58
C LYS A 27 3.27 -15.65 -17.87
N HIS A 28 3.34 -16.98 -17.82
CA HIS A 28 3.29 -17.84 -19.00
C HIS A 28 1.89 -18.45 -19.16
N GLU A 29 1.37 -18.48 -20.38
CA GLU A 29 0.10 -19.14 -20.70
C GLU A 29 0.34 -20.30 -21.66
N PHE A 30 -0.17 -21.48 -21.31
CA PHE A 30 -0.20 -22.66 -22.17
C PHE A 30 -1.36 -23.56 -21.77
N ILE A 31 -1.82 -24.39 -22.70
CA ILE A 31 -3.09 -25.15 -22.63
C ILE A 31 -3.18 -26.02 -21.37
N PHE A 32 -2.07 -26.62 -20.93
CA PHE A 32 -2.04 -27.55 -19.80
C PHE A 32 -1.56 -26.94 -18.48
N LYS A 33 -1.43 -25.61 -18.39
CA LYS A 33 -0.88 -24.94 -17.20
C LYS A 33 -1.62 -25.28 -15.92
N LYS A 34 -2.95 -25.21 -15.94
CA LYS A 34 -3.79 -25.46 -14.77
C LYS A 34 -3.62 -26.89 -14.27
N THR A 35 -3.71 -27.86 -15.18
CA THR A 35 -3.54 -29.29 -14.89
C THR A 35 -2.15 -29.59 -14.36
N PHE A 36 -1.12 -29.02 -14.99
CA PHE A 36 0.28 -29.19 -14.57
C PHE A 36 0.50 -28.67 -13.14
N ILE A 37 0.01 -27.49 -12.81
CA ILE A 37 0.19 -26.86 -11.50
C ILE A 37 -0.59 -27.59 -10.41
N LEU A 38 -1.80 -28.08 -10.71
CA LEU A 38 -2.59 -28.91 -9.79
C LEU A 38 -1.91 -30.25 -9.50
N LEU A 39 -1.42 -30.93 -10.54
CA LEU A 39 -0.71 -32.19 -10.42
C LEU A 39 0.60 -31.99 -9.63
N PHE A 40 1.29 -30.88 -9.89
CA PHE A 40 2.51 -30.56 -9.17
C PHE A 40 2.23 -30.28 -7.70
N LEU A 41 1.18 -29.52 -7.36
CA LEU A 41 0.73 -29.32 -5.97
C LEU A 41 0.41 -30.66 -5.28
N PHE A 42 -0.33 -31.53 -5.97
CA PHE A 42 -0.67 -32.85 -5.44
C PHE A 42 0.61 -33.65 -5.11
N LEU A 43 1.59 -33.64 -6.01
CA LEU A 43 2.88 -34.30 -5.78
C LEU A 43 3.63 -33.69 -4.59
N THR A 44 3.67 -32.35 -4.45
CA THR A 44 4.28 -31.69 -3.29
C THR A 44 3.61 -32.11 -1.99
N VAL A 45 2.28 -32.19 -1.97
CA VAL A 45 1.51 -32.60 -0.78
C VAL A 45 1.82 -34.05 -0.42
N VAL A 46 1.81 -34.97 -1.38
CA VAL A 46 2.15 -36.39 -1.16
C VAL A 46 3.56 -36.53 -0.59
N VAL A 47 4.53 -35.76 -1.11
CA VAL A 47 5.91 -35.78 -0.61
C VAL A 47 6.00 -35.24 0.82
N CYS A 48 5.26 -34.19 1.16
CA CYS A 48 5.18 -33.68 2.53
C CYS A 48 4.62 -34.74 3.50
N PHE A 49 3.63 -35.53 3.08
CA PHE A 49 3.09 -36.64 3.87
C PHE A 49 4.08 -37.80 4.00
N TYR A 50 4.80 -38.15 2.93
CA TYR A 50 5.80 -39.22 2.95
C TYR A 50 7.00 -38.87 3.83
N LYS A 51 7.44 -37.61 3.81
CA LYS A 51 8.53 -37.06 4.63
C LYS A 51 8.03 -36.32 5.88
N LYS A 52 7.02 -36.88 6.55
CA LYS A 52 6.32 -36.25 7.69
C LYS A 52 7.25 -35.73 8.79
N ASP A 53 8.29 -36.48 9.16
CA ASP A 53 9.20 -36.08 10.25
C ASP A 53 10.08 -34.89 9.87
N GLU A 54 10.59 -34.85 8.64
CA GLU A 54 11.33 -33.70 8.11
C GLU A 54 10.41 -32.48 7.98
N PHE A 55 9.18 -32.66 7.49
CA PHE A 55 8.18 -31.59 7.42
C PHE A 55 7.81 -31.05 8.80
N ARG A 56 7.63 -31.93 9.78
CA ARG A 56 7.40 -31.54 11.18
C ARG A 56 8.57 -30.75 11.75
N ARG A 57 9.83 -31.12 11.44
CA ARG A 57 11.01 -30.33 11.84
C ARG A 57 10.99 -28.91 11.27
N ILE A 58 10.55 -28.71 10.03
CA ILE A 58 10.39 -27.37 9.43
C ILE A 58 9.39 -26.54 10.24
N ILE A 59 8.20 -27.08 10.52
CA ILE A 59 7.18 -26.39 11.31
C ILE A 59 7.71 -26.08 12.72
N TYR A 60 8.38 -27.04 13.37
CA TYR A 60 8.96 -26.84 14.69
C TYR A 60 10.04 -25.75 14.70
N TYR A 61 10.85 -25.65 13.64
CA TYR A 61 11.86 -24.60 13.51
C TYR A 61 11.25 -23.20 13.46
N PHE A 62 10.08 -23.04 12.83
CA PHE A 62 9.36 -21.76 12.80
C PHE A 62 8.62 -21.47 14.11
N VAL A 63 7.90 -22.45 14.66
CA VAL A 63 6.97 -22.25 15.78
C VAL A 63 7.66 -22.34 17.15
N TYR A 64 8.64 -23.20 17.32
CA TYR A 64 9.28 -23.47 18.62
C TYR A 64 10.73 -22.93 18.69
N PHE A 65 11.03 -21.90 17.90
CA PHE A 65 12.34 -21.28 17.92
C PHE A 65 12.66 -20.70 19.32
N ASN A 66 13.61 -21.33 20.01
CA ASN A 66 14.16 -20.87 21.30
C ASN A 66 13.17 -20.89 22.49
N ASN A 67 12.40 -21.98 22.59
CA ASN A 67 11.54 -22.55 23.64
C ASN A 67 10.85 -21.74 24.77
N ASP A 68 11.12 -20.47 25.04
CA ASP A 68 10.72 -19.91 26.36
C ASP A 68 9.65 -18.81 26.36
N LYS A 69 9.15 -18.34 25.20
CA LYS A 69 8.17 -17.23 25.19
C LYS A 69 6.99 -17.46 24.23
N LEU A 70 5.78 -17.31 24.76
CA LEU A 70 4.51 -17.40 24.03
C LEU A 70 4.47 -16.45 22.81
N VAL A 71 5.01 -15.24 22.97
CA VAL A 71 5.13 -14.22 21.90
C VAL A 71 5.95 -14.72 20.71
N LYS A 72 7.04 -15.46 20.94
CA LYS A 72 7.87 -16.02 19.86
C LYS A 72 7.14 -17.11 19.09
N LYS A 73 6.35 -17.93 19.78
CA LYS A 73 5.52 -18.97 19.15
C LYS A 73 4.44 -18.37 18.24
N ILE A 74 3.76 -17.33 18.73
CA ILE A 74 2.77 -16.59 17.94
C ILE A 74 3.43 -15.92 16.73
N SER A 75 4.53 -15.19 16.93
CA SER A 75 5.23 -14.53 15.83
C SER A 75 5.68 -15.50 14.74
N GLY A 76 6.28 -16.64 15.14
CA GLY A 76 6.73 -17.68 14.23
C GLY A 76 5.59 -18.36 13.47
N GLY A 77 4.48 -18.65 14.15
CA GLY A 77 3.28 -19.19 13.52
C GLY A 77 2.65 -18.23 12.50
N LEU A 78 2.54 -16.94 12.85
CA LEU A 78 2.02 -15.90 11.95
C LEU A 78 2.95 -15.68 10.75
N SER A 79 4.26 -15.70 10.96
CA SER A 79 5.25 -15.61 9.88
C SER A 79 5.09 -16.75 8.88
N LEU A 80 4.97 -17.99 9.38
CA LEU A 80 4.75 -19.17 8.54
C LEU A 80 3.41 -19.08 7.77
N LEU A 81 2.33 -18.68 8.44
CA LEU A 81 1.03 -18.46 7.79
C LEU A 81 1.11 -17.39 6.71
N ALA A 82 1.79 -16.27 6.98
CA ALA A 82 1.99 -15.22 5.99
C ALA A 82 2.61 -15.77 4.71
N TRP A 83 3.73 -16.50 4.83
CA TRP A 83 4.39 -17.11 3.67
C TRP A 83 3.51 -18.14 2.96
N LEU A 84 2.72 -18.93 3.68
CA LEU A 84 1.75 -19.85 3.07
C LEU A 84 0.69 -19.10 2.25
N PHE A 85 0.10 -18.02 2.78
CA PHE A 85 -0.87 -17.21 2.06
C PHE A 85 -0.26 -16.54 0.83
N PHE A 86 0.96 -16.02 0.97
CA PHE A 86 1.70 -15.43 -0.14
C PHE A 86 1.92 -16.41 -1.28
N LEU A 87 2.41 -17.62 -0.98
CA LEU A 87 2.67 -18.64 -1.99
C LEU A 87 1.40 -19.20 -2.61
N SER A 88 0.36 -19.35 -1.80
CA SER A 88 -0.96 -19.78 -2.26
C SER A 88 -1.61 -18.74 -3.18
N SER A 89 -1.29 -17.44 -3.01
CA SER A 89 -1.78 -16.39 -3.92
C SER A 89 -1.25 -16.60 -5.36
N PHE A 90 0.02 -16.95 -5.54
CA PHE A 90 0.58 -17.25 -6.86
C PHE A 90 -0.03 -18.51 -7.47
N PHE A 91 -0.29 -19.52 -6.66
CA PHE A 91 -0.98 -20.73 -7.11
C PHE A 91 -2.40 -20.42 -7.61
N LEU A 92 -3.15 -19.59 -6.88
CA LEU A 92 -4.50 -19.18 -7.28
C LEU A 92 -4.48 -18.33 -8.56
N LEU A 93 -3.51 -17.42 -8.71
CA LEU A 93 -3.31 -16.66 -9.95
C LEU A 93 -3.08 -17.59 -11.14
N ASN A 94 -2.26 -18.63 -10.95
CA ASN A 94 -1.97 -19.60 -11.99
C ASN A 94 -3.18 -20.44 -12.46
N ILE A 95 -4.17 -20.63 -11.59
CA ILE A 95 -5.43 -21.33 -11.92
C ILE A 95 -6.47 -20.38 -12.54
N GLY A 96 -6.26 -19.07 -12.42
CA GLY A 96 -7.17 -18.03 -12.89
C GLY A 96 -8.15 -17.53 -11.82
N LEU A 97 -7.97 -17.90 -10.55
CA LEU A 97 -8.81 -17.48 -9.43
C LEU A 97 -8.31 -16.15 -8.85
N VAL A 98 -8.38 -15.09 -9.66
CA VAL A 98 -7.84 -13.75 -9.32
C VAL A 98 -8.48 -13.17 -8.06
N TRP A 99 -9.79 -13.36 -7.88
CA TRP A 99 -10.51 -12.87 -6.71
C TRP A 99 -9.95 -13.43 -5.40
N PHE A 100 -9.79 -14.75 -5.30
CA PHE A 100 -9.22 -15.39 -4.12
C PHE A 100 -7.75 -15.03 -3.90
N ALA A 101 -6.97 -14.89 -4.98
CA ALA A 101 -5.58 -14.47 -4.89
C ALA A 101 -5.44 -13.09 -4.23
N ARG A 102 -6.35 -12.14 -4.51
CA ARG A 102 -6.35 -10.82 -3.87
C ARG A 102 -6.57 -10.90 -2.36
N TRP A 103 -7.55 -11.71 -1.92
CA TRP A 103 -7.79 -11.95 -0.49
C TRP A 103 -6.61 -12.60 0.21
N PHE A 104 -5.89 -13.48 -0.47
CA PHE A 104 -4.71 -14.14 0.08
C PHE A 104 -3.52 -13.18 0.22
N ILE A 105 -3.34 -12.25 -0.74
CA ILE A 105 -2.36 -11.17 -0.60
C ILE A 105 -2.73 -10.28 0.60
N LEU A 106 -4.01 -9.94 0.77
CA LEU A 106 -4.47 -9.15 1.91
C LEU A 106 -4.19 -9.87 3.25
N ALA A 107 -4.45 -11.17 3.33
CA ALA A 107 -4.10 -11.98 4.49
C ALA A 107 -2.59 -11.99 4.75
N PHE A 108 -1.76 -12.12 3.70
CA PHE A 108 -0.31 -12.00 3.81
C PHE A 108 0.11 -10.65 4.42
N ILE A 109 -0.44 -9.54 3.92
CA ILE A 109 -0.14 -8.19 4.44
C ILE A 109 -0.45 -8.12 5.94
N ILE A 110 -1.64 -8.55 6.35
CA ILE A 110 -2.07 -8.52 7.76
C ILE A 110 -1.13 -9.35 8.63
N PHE A 111 -0.82 -10.58 8.22
CA PHE A 111 0.03 -11.46 9.02
C PHE A 111 1.48 -10.98 9.10
N VAL A 112 2.04 -10.39 8.04
CA VAL A 112 3.38 -9.78 8.08
C VAL A 112 3.41 -8.60 9.05
N VAL A 113 2.39 -7.73 9.03
CA VAL A 113 2.32 -6.58 9.95
C VAL A 113 2.26 -7.05 11.40
N ILE A 114 1.36 -7.98 11.71
CA ILE A 114 1.20 -8.49 13.08
C ILE A 114 2.48 -9.24 13.55
N SER A 115 3.03 -10.12 12.70
CA SER A 115 4.28 -10.83 13.00
C SER A 115 5.46 -9.87 13.17
N GLY A 116 5.53 -8.83 12.34
CA GLY A 116 6.54 -7.77 12.40
C GLY A 116 6.50 -7.03 13.74
N VAL A 117 5.31 -6.63 14.20
CA VAL A 117 5.11 -5.98 15.50
C VAL A 117 5.57 -6.89 16.65
N PHE A 118 5.16 -8.16 16.66
CA PHE A 118 5.59 -9.09 17.71
C PHE A 118 7.09 -9.37 17.70
N THR A 119 7.69 -9.45 16.51
CA THR A 119 9.14 -9.65 16.35
C THR A 119 9.91 -8.44 16.85
N PHE A 120 9.48 -7.22 16.51
CA PHE A 120 10.09 -5.98 17.00
C PHE A 120 9.99 -5.88 18.53
N TYR A 121 8.82 -6.20 19.10
CA TYR A 121 8.60 -6.19 20.54
C TYR A 121 9.49 -7.21 21.28
N ASP A 122 9.66 -8.42 20.72
CA ASP A 122 10.56 -9.42 21.29
C ASP A 122 12.03 -8.98 21.24
N LEU A 123 12.45 -8.34 20.14
CA LEU A 123 13.81 -7.83 19.96
C LEU A 123 14.13 -6.63 20.88
N GLU A 124 13.14 -5.77 21.14
CA GLU A 124 13.24 -4.66 22.11
C GLU A 124 13.42 -5.19 23.54
N ARG A 125 12.62 -6.19 23.94
CA ARG A 125 12.71 -6.82 25.27
C ARG A 125 13.98 -7.65 25.46
N GLY A 126 14.68 -8.00 24.37
CA GLY A 126 15.98 -8.67 24.37
C GLY A 126 17.18 -7.81 24.79
N ASN A 127 16.94 -6.59 25.29
CA ASN A 127 17.94 -5.66 25.82
C ASN A 127 19.00 -5.18 24.81
N SER A 128 18.63 -5.12 23.54
CA SER A 128 19.51 -4.63 22.49
C SER A 128 19.37 -3.11 22.35
N VAL A 129 20.38 -2.36 22.83
CA VAL A 129 20.45 -0.87 22.74
C VAL A 129 20.15 -0.35 21.33
N ILE A 130 20.48 -1.14 20.31
CA ILE A 130 20.27 -0.83 18.89
C ILE A 130 18.78 -0.67 18.56
N PHE A 131 17.89 -1.53 19.08
CA PHE A 131 16.47 -1.48 18.75
C PHE A 131 15.73 -0.33 19.44
N SER A 132 16.14 0.01 20.66
CA SER A 132 15.65 1.22 21.34
C SER A 132 16.04 2.49 20.59
N LYS A 133 17.29 2.59 20.10
CA LYS A 133 17.72 3.71 19.24
C LYS A 133 16.96 3.75 17.91
N LEU A 134 16.75 2.59 17.27
CA LEU A 134 15.99 2.50 16.01
C LEU A 134 14.56 3.04 16.16
N LYS A 135 13.88 2.77 17.29
CA LYS A 135 12.54 3.32 17.56
C LYS A 135 12.54 4.85 17.59
N ILE A 136 13.49 5.44 18.31
CA ILE A 136 13.61 6.91 18.42
C ILE A 136 13.86 7.51 17.05
N VAL A 137 14.82 6.95 16.29
CA VAL A 137 15.14 7.41 14.93
C VAL A 137 13.96 7.24 13.98
N PHE A 138 13.21 6.14 14.09
CA PHE A 138 12.03 5.91 13.27
C PHE A 138 10.93 6.92 13.58
N VAL A 139 10.59 7.13 14.86
CA VAL A 139 9.54 8.09 15.25
C VAL A 139 9.95 9.52 14.88
N SER A 140 11.20 9.93 15.13
CA SER A 140 11.66 11.25 14.73
C SER A 140 11.70 11.43 13.22
N GLY A 141 12.14 10.40 12.48
CA GLY A 141 12.16 10.39 11.02
C GLY A 141 10.76 10.48 10.41
N VAL A 142 9.78 9.78 10.99
CA VAL A 142 8.37 9.86 10.56
C VAL A 142 7.79 11.25 10.80
N SER A 143 8.05 11.86 11.97
CA SER A 143 7.61 13.23 12.27
C SER A 143 8.24 14.25 11.33
N LEU A 144 9.54 14.12 11.04
CA LEU A 144 10.25 14.98 10.09
C LEU A 144 9.68 14.82 8.68
N LEU A 145 9.42 13.59 8.25
CA LEU A 145 8.82 13.30 6.95
C LEU A 145 7.43 13.93 6.85
N TYR A 146 6.61 13.83 7.89
CA TYR A 146 5.30 14.49 7.95
C TYR A 146 5.43 16.00 7.80
N PHE A 147 6.36 16.64 8.52
CA PHE A 147 6.57 18.08 8.42
C PHE A 147 6.97 18.52 6.99
N ILE A 148 7.92 17.82 6.37
CA ILE A 148 8.38 18.11 5.00
C ILE A 148 7.26 17.88 3.97
N THR A 149 6.55 16.76 4.08
CA THR A 149 5.48 16.41 3.13
C THR A 149 4.25 17.30 3.29
N SER A 150 3.93 17.72 4.51
CA SER A 150 2.84 18.66 4.82
C SER A 150 3.08 20.03 4.20
N THR A 151 4.29 20.58 4.32
CA THR A 151 4.65 21.87 3.71
C THR A 151 4.68 21.80 2.19
N TYR A 152 5.23 20.71 1.63
CA TYR A 152 5.19 20.44 0.19
C TYR A 152 3.75 20.31 -0.34
N ALA A 153 2.89 19.57 0.36
CA ALA A 153 1.49 19.37 -0.01
C ALA A 153 0.74 20.70 -0.06
N ALA A 154 0.91 21.57 0.95
CA ALA A 154 0.28 22.89 0.97
C ALA A 154 0.74 23.77 -0.22
N SER A 155 2.05 23.82 -0.48
CA SER A 155 2.62 24.56 -1.61
C SER A 155 2.10 24.05 -2.97
N TYR A 156 2.06 22.73 -3.14
CA TYR A 156 1.55 22.10 -4.35
C TYR A 156 0.04 22.34 -4.54
N PHE A 157 -0.75 22.31 -3.46
CA PHE A 157 -2.17 22.66 -3.53
C PHE A 157 -2.37 24.11 -3.96
N MET A 158 -1.65 25.06 -3.35
CA MET A 158 -1.73 26.48 -3.70
C MET A 158 -1.46 26.71 -5.19
N GLN A 159 -0.47 26.03 -5.76
CA GLN A 159 -0.19 26.09 -7.19
C GLN A 159 -1.31 25.50 -8.06
N MET A 160 -1.99 24.46 -7.55
CA MET A 160 -3.02 23.72 -8.28
C MET A 160 -4.40 24.38 -8.25
N SER A 161 -4.78 24.98 -7.11
CA SER A 161 -6.11 25.52 -6.84
C SER A 161 -6.16 27.05 -6.77
N ASN A 162 -5.00 27.72 -6.68
CA ASN A 162 -4.89 29.16 -6.41
C ASN A 162 -5.61 29.60 -5.11
N MET A 163 -5.71 28.67 -4.15
CA MET A 163 -6.38 28.82 -2.86
C MET A 163 -5.46 28.30 -1.76
N ASP A 164 -5.42 29.00 -0.62
CA ASP A 164 -4.71 28.48 0.54
C ASP A 164 -5.48 27.28 1.10
N ILE A 165 -4.78 26.18 1.31
CA ILE A 165 -5.40 24.96 1.80
C ILE A 165 -5.93 25.12 3.23
N SER A 166 -5.36 26.04 4.02
CA SER A 166 -5.79 26.29 5.41
C SER A 166 -7.21 26.82 5.51
N ASP A 167 -7.75 27.38 4.44
CA ASP A 167 -9.12 27.88 4.40
C ASP A 167 -10.13 26.73 4.43
N SER A 168 -9.70 25.48 4.14
CA SER A 168 -10.56 24.30 4.09
C SER A 168 -10.03 23.16 4.99
N PRO A 169 -10.46 23.06 6.26
CA PRO A 169 -9.83 22.17 7.24
C PRO A 169 -9.88 20.67 6.89
N LEU A 170 -10.99 20.18 6.34
CA LEU A 170 -11.12 18.76 5.99
C LEU A 170 -10.25 18.43 4.77
N LEU A 171 -10.21 19.35 3.81
CA LEU A 171 -9.37 19.26 2.63
C LEU A 171 -7.88 19.32 3.00
N GLU A 172 -7.49 20.22 3.88
CA GLU A 172 -6.14 20.32 4.42
C GLU A 172 -5.69 19.00 5.04
N PHE A 173 -6.50 18.45 5.94
CA PHE A 173 -6.21 17.20 6.60
C PHE A 173 -6.06 16.04 5.60
N GLY A 174 -7.06 15.86 4.73
CA GLY A 174 -7.05 14.79 3.73
C GLY A 174 -5.86 14.88 2.78
N TRP A 175 -5.60 16.07 2.25
CA TRP A 175 -4.53 16.32 1.30
C TRP A 175 -3.14 16.10 1.90
N LYS A 176 -2.88 16.66 3.09
CA LYS A 176 -1.59 16.47 3.77
C LYS A 176 -1.35 15.00 4.12
N ILE A 177 -2.39 14.28 4.55
CA ILE A 177 -2.30 12.84 4.81
C ILE A 177 -2.03 12.05 3.55
N ALA A 178 -2.66 12.40 2.42
CA ALA A 178 -2.43 11.74 1.15
C ALA A 178 -0.96 11.82 0.72
N PHE A 179 -0.42 13.03 0.73
CA PHE A 179 0.99 13.25 0.42
C PHE A 179 1.89 12.52 1.41
N PHE A 180 1.65 12.67 2.72
CA PHE A 180 2.42 11.95 3.72
C PHE A 180 2.41 10.44 3.49
N ALA A 181 1.25 9.82 3.23
CA ALA A 181 1.14 8.38 3.00
C ALA A 181 1.93 7.92 1.77
N ILE A 182 1.83 8.65 0.65
CA ILE A 182 2.57 8.36 -0.60
C ILE A 182 4.08 8.35 -0.33
N TYR A 183 4.60 9.42 0.27
CA TYR A 183 6.03 9.54 0.55
C TYR A 183 6.49 8.58 1.65
N PHE A 184 5.66 8.33 2.67
CA PHE A 184 5.94 7.36 3.73
C PHE A 184 6.16 5.97 3.14
N PHE A 185 5.26 5.48 2.29
CA PHE A 185 5.44 4.18 1.65
C PHE A 185 6.63 4.15 0.68
N MET A 186 6.95 5.28 0.03
CA MET A 186 8.12 5.38 -0.83
C MET A 186 9.44 5.23 -0.04
N PHE A 187 9.55 5.86 1.14
CA PHE A 187 10.73 5.77 1.99
C PHE A 187 10.76 4.53 2.88
N LEU A 188 9.61 3.91 3.15
CA LEU A 188 9.52 2.75 4.02
C LEU A 188 10.38 1.59 3.49
N GLN A 189 10.47 1.43 2.16
CA GLN A 189 11.26 0.36 1.58
C GLN A 189 12.78 0.51 1.83
N PRO A 190 13.46 1.59 1.38
CA PRO A 190 14.89 1.75 1.65
C PRO A 190 15.22 1.73 3.15
N VAL A 191 14.34 2.28 4.00
CA VAL A 191 14.50 2.21 5.46
C VAL A 191 14.45 0.77 5.96
N SER A 192 13.46 -0.02 5.53
CA SER A 192 13.33 -1.42 5.95
C SER A 192 14.53 -2.27 5.49
N TYR A 193 15.05 -2.00 4.29
CA TYR A 193 16.25 -2.64 3.76
C TYR A 193 17.51 -2.24 4.56
N GLY A 194 17.65 -0.97 4.91
CA GLY A 194 18.74 -0.49 5.79
C GLY A 194 18.71 -1.15 7.17
N ILE A 195 17.52 -1.29 7.78
CA ILE A 195 17.33 -2.02 9.04
C ILE A 195 17.76 -3.47 8.89
N PHE A 196 17.37 -4.13 7.80
CA PHE A 196 17.79 -5.50 7.53
C PHE A 196 19.31 -5.64 7.46
N LEU A 197 20.01 -4.74 6.74
CA LEU A 197 21.48 -4.78 6.66
C LEU A 197 22.16 -4.61 8.02
N LEU A 198 21.62 -3.75 8.89
CA LEU A 198 22.19 -3.50 10.22
C LEU A 198 21.98 -4.67 11.20
N VAL A 199 20.90 -5.42 11.02
CA VAL A 199 20.42 -6.40 12.01
C VAL A 199 20.59 -7.85 11.52
N SER A 200 20.76 -8.10 10.22
CA SER A 200 20.80 -9.43 9.58
C SER A 200 21.65 -10.46 10.32
N ASN A 201 22.87 -10.07 10.73
CA ASN A 201 23.82 -10.94 11.41
C ASN A 201 23.34 -11.42 12.80
N LYS A 202 22.33 -10.77 13.38
CA LYS A 202 21.77 -11.08 14.71
C LYS A 202 20.45 -11.84 14.63
N LEU A 203 19.79 -11.84 13.46
CA LEU A 203 18.50 -12.49 13.25
C LEU A 203 18.69 -13.99 13.07
N LYS A 204 17.82 -14.78 13.69
CA LYS A 204 17.81 -16.23 13.51
C LYS A 204 16.38 -16.76 13.32
N GLY A 205 16.24 -17.81 12.53
CA GLY A 205 14.97 -18.52 12.32
C GLY A 205 13.85 -17.63 11.81
N HIS A 206 12.71 -17.64 12.51
CA HIS A 206 11.50 -16.92 12.11
C HIS A 206 11.68 -15.40 12.03
N GLN A 207 12.56 -14.80 12.83
CA GLN A 207 12.78 -13.34 12.82
C GLN A 207 13.29 -12.85 11.47
N LEU A 208 14.16 -13.66 10.84
CA LEU A 208 14.71 -13.39 9.52
C LEU A 208 13.61 -13.48 8.45
N MET A 209 12.74 -14.49 8.55
CA MET A 209 11.60 -14.68 7.64
C MET A 209 10.55 -13.58 7.78
N THR A 210 10.31 -13.07 9.00
CA THR A 210 9.42 -11.93 9.21
C THR A 210 10.00 -10.65 8.59
N ILE A 211 11.30 -10.39 8.74
CA ILE A 211 11.93 -9.21 8.13
C ILE A 211 11.96 -9.31 6.59
N PHE A 212 12.18 -10.50 6.02
CA PHE A 212 11.96 -10.69 4.58
C PHE A 212 10.50 -10.45 4.17
N GLY A 213 9.54 -10.86 5.00
CA GLY A 213 8.13 -10.55 4.79
C GLY A 213 7.88 -9.04 4.75
N VAL A 214 8.48 -8.29 5.68
CA VAL A 214 8.42 -6.82 5.72
C VAL A 214 9.03 -6.21 4.46
N ILE A 215 10.24 -6.61 4.05
CA ILE A 215 10.90 -6.11 2.82
C ILE A 215 10.05 -6.41 1.58
N MET A 216 9.42 -7.58 1.52
CA MET A 216 8.54 -7.95 0.41
C MET A 216 7.28 -7.09 0.40
N LEU A 217 6.66 -6.89 1.57
CA LEU A 217 5.50 -6.01 1.74
C LEU A 217 5.81 -4.58 1.31
N THR A 218 6.90 -4.00 1.79
CA THR A 218 7.32 -2.64 1.44
C THR A 218 7.68 -2.52 -0.04
N SER A 219 8.23 -3.56 -0.67
CA SER A 219 8.44 -3.61 -2.13
C SER A 219 7.12 -3.60 -2.90
N LEU A 220 6.14 -4.40 -2.47
CA LEU A 220 4.82 -4.45 -3.10
C LEU A 220 4.10 -3.10 -2.96
N LEU A 221 4.20 -2.47 -1.79
CA LEU A 221 3.65 -1.13 -1.55
C LEU A 221 4.32 -0.09 -2.44
N LEU A 222 5.66 -0.05 -2.48
CA LEU A 222 6.41 0.87 -3.34
C LEU A 222 6.02 0.73 -4.82
N PHE A 223 5.86 -0.49 -5.31
CA PHE A 223 5.41 -0.74 -6.68
C PHE A 223 3.95 -0.29 -6.93
N SER A 224 3.12 -0.33 -5.88
CA SER A 224 1.72 0.07 -5.95
C SER A 224 1.56 1.59 -5.88
N VAL A 225 2.40 2.30 -5.12
CA VAL A 225 2.28 3.75 -4.89
C VAL A 225 2.06 4.56 -6.18
N PRO A 226 2.89 4.46 -7.24
CA PRO A 226 2.69 5.26 -8.45
C PRO A 226 1.36 4.98 -9.17
N ARG A 227 0.82 3.77 -9.04
CA ARG A 227 -0.43 3.36 -9.70
C ARG A 227 -1.67 3.81 -8.94
N TRP A 228 -1.54 3.98 -7.62
CA TRP A 228 -2.65 4.34 -6.73
C TRP A 228 -2.63 5.80 -6.31
N ALA A 229 -1.51 6.51 -6.45
CA ALA A 229 -1.36 7.90 -6.03
C ALA A 229 -2.43 8.81 -6.66
N GLU A 230 -2.61 8.75 -7.98
CA GLU A 230 -3.62 9.56 -8.68
C GLU A 230 -5.04 9.23 -8.22
N ASN A 231 -5.37 7.93 -8.07
CA ASN A 231 -6.66 7.49 -7.55
C ASN A 231 -6.91 8.05 -6.14
N PHE A 232 -5.91 7.94 -5.27
CA PHE A 232 -6.01 8.34 -3.87
C PHE A 232 -6.20 9.86 -3.75
N VAL A 233 -5.47 10.64 -4.55
CA VAL A 233 -5.61 12.09 -4.62
C VAL A 233 -7.03 12.49 -5.00
N VAL A 234 -7.59 11.91 -6.06
CA VAL A 234 -8.96 12.21 -6.51
C VAL A 234 -10.00 11.78 -5.46
N VAL A 235 -9.88 10.59 -4.86
CA VAL A 235 -10.77 10.15 -3.78
C VAL A 235 -10.77 11.14 -2.62
N VAL A 236 -9.59 11.60 -2.19
CA VAL A 236 -9.45 12.53 -1.08
C VAL A 236 -10.07 13.88 -1.41
N LEU A 237 -9.85 14.40 -2.62
CA LEU A 237 -10.45 15.65 -3.07
C LEU A 237 -11.97 15.55 -3.17
N ASP A 238 -12.50 14.50 -3.81
CA ASP A 238 -13.94 14.26 -3.93
C ASP A 238 -14.60 14.16 -2.56
N TRP A 239 -14.00 13.39 -1.65
CA TRP A 239 -14.53 13.22 -0.30
C TRP A 239 -14.49 14.52 0.52
N ALA A 240 -13.36 15.22 0.53
CA ALA A 240 -13.23 16.44 1.32
C ALA A 240 -14.11 17.58 0.78
N THR A 241 -14.09 17.81 -0.54
CA THR A 241 -14.88 18.88 -1.16
C THR A 241 -16.37 18.58 -1.13
N SER A 242 -16.81 17.33 -1.28
CA SER A 242 -18.24 17.01 -1.16
C SER A 242 -18.81 17.20 0.24
N SER A 243 -17.96 17.09 1.28
CA SER A 243 -18.37 17.28 2.66
C SER A 243 -18.32 18.74 3.11
N GLU A 244 -17.40 19.54 2.58
CA GLU A 244 -17.12 20.88 3.10
C GLU A 244 -17.55 22.00 2.14
N TRP A 245 -17.46 21.78 0.83
CA TRP A 245 -17.70 22.81 -0.17
C TRP A 245 -19.17 22.82 -0.62
N HIS A 246 -19.60 23.95 -1.17
CA HIS A 246 -20.99 24.12 -1.61
C HIS A 246 -21.27 23.42 -2.94
N THR A 247 -22.53 23.02 -3.14
CA THR A 247 -23.04 22.42 -4.38
C THR A 247 -23.45 23.48 -5.42
N SER A 248 -23.57 24.73 -4.99
CA SER A 248 -24.00 25.86 -5.81
C SER A 248 -23.31 27.13 -5.32
N MET A 249 -23.13 28.08 -6.22
CA MET A 249 -22.68 29.42 -5.89
C MET A 249 -23.61 30.47 -6.46
N THR A 250 -23.63 31.64 -5.83
CA THR A 250 -24.44 32.78 -6.23
C THR A 250 -23.56 33.95 -6.61
N CYS A 251 -23.76 34.48 -7.81
CA CYS A 251 -23.05 35.64 -8.34
C CYS A 251 -24.06 36.74 -8.62
N GLY A 252 -24.32 37.59 -7.62
CA GLY A 252 -25.45 38.52 -7.65
C GLY A 252 -26.79 37.78 -7.81
N SER A 253 -27.45 37.96 -8.95
CA SER A 253 -28.71 37.29 -9.30
C SER A 253 -28.54 35.91 -9.95
N LEU A 254 -27.33 35.53 -10.39
CA LEU A 254 -27.07 34.24 -11.02
C LEU A 254 -26.84 33.16 -9.96
N ASN A 255 -27.58 32.06 -10.05
CA ASN A 255 -27.32 30.84 -9.27
C ASN A 255 -26.78 29.76 -10.21
N ILE A 256 -25.58 29.25 -9.91
CA ILE A 256 -24.88 28.27 -10.72
C ILE A 256 -24.70 27.01 -9.88
N SER A 257 -25.14 25.89 -10.44
CA SER A 257 -24.98 24.57 -9.85
C SER A 257 -24.71 23.56 -10.94
N ASP A 258 -23.65 22.78 -10.79
CA ASP A 258 -23.33 21.65 -11.65
C ASP A 258 -23.06 20.44 -10.74
N PRO A 259 -23.66 19.26 -11.01
CA PRO A 259 -23.46 18.08 -10.18
C PRO A 259 -22.01 17.60 -10.11
N THR A 260 -21.17 17.97 -11.07
CA THR A 260 -19.74 17.61 -11.15
C THR A 260 -18.82 18.64 -10.50
N GLU A 261 -19.37 19.75 -10.00
CA GLU A 261 -18.61 20.88 -9.46
C GLU A 261 -18.89 21.09 -7.96
N ARG A 262 -17.86 21.53 -7.24
CA ARG A 262 -17.91 21.95 -5.84
C ARG A 262 -17.30 23.33 -5.74
N TYR A 263 -17.93 24.21 -4.97
CA TYR A 263 -17.61 25.63 -4.92
C TYR A 263 -17.15 26.03 -3.53
N PHE A 264 -15.98 26.67 -3.45
CA PHE A 264 -15.42 27.24 -2.25
C PHE A 264 -15.39 28.78 -2.34
N GLY A 265 -15.73 29.43 -1.23
CA GLY A 265 -15.97 30.87 -1.14
C GLY A 265 -17.43 31.15 -0.78
N PHE A 266 -17.67 32.17 0.04
CA PHE A 266 -19.01 32.57 0.46
C PHE A 266 -19.20 34.07 0.27
N ASN A 267 -20.16 34.44 -0.60
CA ASN A 267 -20.50 35.83 -0.89
C ASN A 267 -19.28 36.68 -1.29
N THR A 268 -18.40 36.10 -2.11
CA THR A 268 -17.14 36.69 -2.57
C THR A 268 -17.18 36.94 -4.07
N ASP A 269 -16.44 37.95 -4.54
CA ASP A 269 -16.31 38.22 -5.99
C ASP A 269 -15.49 37.15 -6.73
N LYS A 270 -14.86 36.24 -5.98
CA LYS A 270 -14.03 35.15 -6.46
C LYS A 270 -14.40 33.85 -5.75
N TYR A 271 -14.57 32.78 -6.53
CA TYR A 271 -14.84 31.42 -6.09
C TYR A 271 -13.75 30.48 -6.61
N THR A 272 -13.36 29.51 -5.80
CA THR A 272 -12.53 28.38 -6.23
C THR A 272 -13.45 27.20 -6.51
N VAL A 273 -13.30 26.57 -7.67
CA VAL A 273 -14.15 25.47 -8.10
C VAL A 273 -13.30 24.24 -8.30
N TYR A 274 -13.69 23.16 -7.63
CA TYR A 274 -13.19 21.83 -7.90
C TYR A 274 -14.19 21.12 -8.79
N PHE A 275 -13.74 20.59 -9.93
CA PHE A 275 -14.58 19.78 -10.79
C PHE A 275 -14.02 18.35 -10.86
N SER A 276 -14.91 17.38 -10.77
CA SER A 276 -14.59 15.96 -10.82
C SER A 276 -15.39 15.29 -11.93
N ASN A 277 -14.72 14.52 -12.78
CA ASN A 277 -15.30 13.81 -13.91
C ASN A 277 -16.01 14.67 -14.97
N ARG A 278 -15.66 15.96 -15.10
CA ARG A 278 -16.13 16.82 -16.21
C ARG A 278 -15.37 16.43 -17.48
N ASP A 279 -16.07 15.82 -18.44
CA ASP A 279 -15.50 15.24 -19.67
C ASP A 279 -14.35 14.24 -19.42
N GLY A 280 -14.46 13.45 -18.33
CA GLY A 280 -13.43 12.48 -17.96
C GLY A 280 -12.12 13.13 -17.47
N LYS A 281 -12.22 14.34 -16.90
CA LYS A 281 -11.12 15.11 -16.32
C LYS A 281 -11.51 15.64 -14.93
N TRP A 282 -10.51 15.98 -14.14
CA TRP A 282 -10.67 16.63 -12.84
C TRP A 282 -9.67 17.78 -12.71
N GLY A 283 -9.93 18.74 -11.82
CA GLY A 283 -9.03 19.86 -11.61
C GLY A 283 -9.70 21.03 -10.90
N PHE A 284 -9.08 22.19 -11.02
CA PHE A 284 -9.55 23.43 -10.39
C PHE A 284 -9.74 24.56 -11.39
N GLU A 285 -10.79 25.34 -11.17
CA GLU A 285 -11.04 26.61 -11.84
C GLU A 285 -11.22 27.71 -10.81
N GLU A 286 -10.96 28.92 -11.24
CA GLU A 286 -11.35 30.12 -10.53
C GLU A 286 -12.52 30.76 -11.26
N ILE A 287 -13.58 31.11 -10.53
CA ILE A 287 -14.69 31.87 -11.09
C ILE A 287 -14.74 33.24 -10.46
N ASN A 288 -14.65 34.27 -11.29
CA ASN A 288 -14.77 35.66 -10.88
C ASN A 288 -16.12 36.20 -11.32
N CYS A 289 -16.82 36.82 -10.37
CA CYS A 289 -18.04 37.59 -10.58
C CYS A 289 -17.70 38.93 -11.22
N ILE A 290 -18.24 39.16 -12.41
CA ILE A 290 -18.03 40.39 -13.17
C ILE A 290 -19.37 40.99 -13.60
N LYS A 291 -19.36 42.27 -13.93
CA LYS A 291 -20.46 42.90 -14.66
C LYS A 291 -20.12 42.86 -16.14
N ASP A 292 -21.06 42.39 -16.97
CA ASP A 292 -20.93 42.43 -18.42
C ASP A 292 -21.07 43.87 -18.95
N ASP A 293 -20.79 44.11 -20.23
CA ASP A 293 -20.86 45.42 -20.89
C ASP A 293 -22.24 46.11 -20.76
N LYS A 294 -23.27 45.35 -20.41
CA LYS A 294 -24.66 45.81 -20.14
C LYS A 294 -24.97 46.00 -18.65
N ASN A 295 -23.96 45.98 -17.79
CA ASN A 295 -24.06 46.05 -16.33
C ASN A 295 -24.87 44.90 -15.69
N GLN A 296 -24.98 43.76 -16.39
CA GLN A 296 -25.63 42.55 -15.92
C GLN A 296 -24.62 41.64 -15.21
N ASP A 297 -25.08 40.83 -14.26
CA ASP A 297 -24.21 39.84 -13.59
C ASP A 297 -23.71 38.83 -14.63
N ALA A 298 -22.40 38.60 -14.66
CA ALA A 298 -21.74 37.63 -15.51
C ALA A 298 -20.59 36.95 -14.76
N LEU A 299 -20.08 35.87 -15.34
CA LEU A 299 -19.06 35.03 -14.75
C LEU A 299 -17.88 34.86 -15.70
N LYS A 300 -16.67 34.99 -15.16
CA LYS A 300 -15.43 34.68 -15.87
C LYS A 300 -14.78 33.46 -15.22
N ARG A 301 -14.73 32.36 -15.97
CA ARG A 301 -14.03 31.13 -15.55
C ARG A 301 -12.59 31.16 -16.05
N VAL A 302 -11.64 30.88 -15.15
CA VAL A 302 -10.21 30.74 -15.46
C VAL A 302 -9.77 29.35 -15.02
N LEU A 303 -9.30 28.54 -15.97
CA LEU A 303 -8.77 27.22 -15.66
C LEU A 303 -7.43 27.37 -14.92
N VAL A 304 -7.32 26.82 -13.71
CA VAL A 304 -6.08 26.83 -12.92
C VAL A 304 -5.28 25.57 -13.22
N SER A 305 -5.93 24.41 -13.12
CA SER A 305 -5.28 23.12 -13.37
C SER A 305 -6.27 22.08 -13.89
N GLN A 306 -5.77 21.11 -14.66
CA GLN A 306 -6.57 20.03 -15.21
C GLN A 306 -5.74 18.76 -15.41
N SER A 307 -6.32 17.64 -15.00
CA SER A 307 -5.75 16.30 -15.14
C SER A 307 -6.79 15.33 -15.70
N LYS A 308 -6.32 14.24 -16.32
CA LYS A 308 -7.21 13.17 -16.79
C LYS A 308 -7.76 12.40 -15.59
N MET A 309 -9.04 12.01 -15.66
CA MET A 309 -9.62 11.16 -14.64
C MET A 309 -8.90 9.81 -14.62
N PRO A 310 -8.51 9.31 -13.42
CA PRO A 310 -7.90 8.00 -13.30
C PRO A 310 -8.85 6.90 -13.81
N LYS A 311 -8.28 5.81 -14.33
CA LYS A 311 -9.08 4.73 -14.95
C LYS A 311 -10.13 4.12 -14.02
N TRP A 312 -9.88 4.15 -12.71
CA TRP A 312 -10.79 3.56 -11.72
C TRP A 312 -12.13 4.28 -11.60
N PHE A 313 -12.19 5.55 -12.03
CA PHE A 313 -13.41 6.36 -12.01
C PHE A 313 -14.08 6.45 -13.39
N LYS A 314 -13.57 5.72 -14.39
CA LYS A 314 -14.12 5.69 -15.76
C LYS A 314 -15.03 4.48 -16.01
N GLU A 315 -15.31 3.69 -14.98
CA GLU A 315 -16.23 2.54 -14.98
C GLU A 315 -17.54 2.93 -14.28
#